data_AF-A0A1R3V345-F1
#
_entry.id   AF-A0A1R3V345-F1
#
_cell.length_a   1.000
_cell.length_b   1.000
_cell.length_c   1.000
_cell.angle_alpha   90.00
_cell.angle_beta   90.00
_cell.angle_gamma   90.00
#
_symmetry.space_group_name_H-M   'P 1'
#
loop_
_entity.id
_entity.type
_entity.pdbx_description
1 polymer ?
#
loop_
_entity_poly.entity_id
_entity_poly.type
_entity_poly.pdbx_seq_one_letter_code
_entity_poly.pdbx_strand_id
1 'polypeptide(L)'
;MMNRTMKMNQKAGHRVGLYGQPIDTKTIRVIKTRESDTERRARWKAEDLRHIRRLESTGLSEANCSALRLMKQNYRRKYGERV
;
A
#
# COMPACT_ATOMS: atom_id res chain seq x y z
N MET A 1 35.89 -19.82 -3.16
CA MET A 1 35.51 -18.92 -2.05
C MET A 1 35.25 -17.53 -2.59
N MET A 2 34.29 -16.81 -1.99
CA MET A 2 33.89 -15.40 -2.16
C MET A 2 32.76 -15.06 -3.16
N ASN A 3 31.59 -14.90 -2.54
CA ASN A 3 30.39 -14.20 -3.01
C ASN A 3 30.63 -12.69 -3.17
N ARG A 4 29.98 -12.05 -4.15
CA ARG A 4 29.11 -10.89 -3.94
C ARG A 4 28.48 -10.47 -5.26
N THR A 5 27.19 -10.79 -5.39
CA THR A 5 26.26 -10.17 -6.34
C THR A 5 26.36 -8.64 -6.21
N MET A 6 26.97 -8.00 -7.20
CA MET A 6 26.95 -6.56 -7.34
C MET A 6 25.50 -6.11 -7.61
N LYS A 7 24.79 -5.69 -6.57
CA LYS A 7 23.59 -4.85 -6.72
C LYS A 7 24.04 -3.52 -7.34
N MET A 8 23.79 -3.34 -8.63
CA MET A 8 23.85 -2.01 -9.25
C MET A 8 22.82 -1.12 -8.54
N ASN A 9 23.30 -0.29 -7.62
CA ASN A 9 22.58 0.91 -7.22
C ASN A 9 22.50 1.78 -8.47
N GLN A 10 21.34 1.80 -9.13
CA GLN A 10 21.02 2.82 -10.11
C GLN A 10 21.07 4.17 -9.40
N LYS A 11 22.25 4.81 -9.43
CA LYS A 11 22.41 6.22 -9.10
C LYS A 11 21.43 6.92 -10.04
N ALA A 12 20.37 7.50 -9.48
CA ALA A 12 19.44 8.33 -10.23
C ALA A 12 20.28 9.35 -11.01
N GLY A 13 20.36 9.14 -12.32
CA GLY A 13 21.08 10.02 -13.23
C GLY A 13 20.56 11.43 -13.03
N HIS A 14 21.47 12.40 -13.00
CA HIS A 14 21.14 13.80 -12.85
C HIS A 14 20.02 14.17 -13.82
N ARG A 15 18.88 14.58 -13.28
CA ARG A 15 17.79 15.12 -14.09
C ARG A 15 18.24 16.51 -14.55
N VAL A 16 18.67 16.59 -15.80
CA VAL A 16 18.98 17.84 -16.48
C VAL A 16 17.66 18.59 -16.65
N GLY A 17 17.53 19.79 -16.09
CA GLY A 17 16.36 20.64 -16.31
C GLY A 17 16.23 21.07 -17.78
N LEU A 18 15.06 21.59 -18.17
CA LEU A 18 14.99 22.43 -19.38
C LEU A 18 16.09 23.50 -19.22
N TYR A 19 16.96 23.65 -20.21
CA TYR A 19 18.12 24.57 -20.24
C TYR A 19 19.46 24.10 -19.61
N GLY A 20 19.65 22.82 -19.29
CA GLY A 20 21.01 22.30 -19.02
C GLY A 20 21.61 22.72 -17.67
N GLN A 21 20.86 23.44 -16.84
CA GLN A 21 21.28 23.84 -15.50
C GLN A 21 21.12 22.64 -14.53
N PRO A 22 22.12 22.34 -13.69
CA PRO A 22 21.99 21.33 -12.65
C PRO A 22 20.92 21.80 -11.65
N ILE A 23 19.80 21.08 -11.59
CA ILE A 23 18.78 21.33 -10.58
C ILE A 23 19.32 20.79 -9.26
N ASP A 24 19.73 21.69 -8.37
CA ASP A 24 20.08 21.37 -7.00
C ASP A 24 18.80 20.99 -6.24
N THR A 25 18.32 19.76 -6.46
CA THR A 25 17.13 19.26 -5.78
C THR A 25 17.52 19.03 -4.33
N LYS A 26 17.37 20.05 -3.49
CA LYS A 26 17.42 19.90 -2.03
C LYS A 26 16.51 18.73 -1.68
N THR A 27 17.09 17.64 -1.19
CA THR A 27 16.34 16.46 -0.78
C THR A 27 15.46 16.86 0.40
N ILE A 28 14.17 17.08 0.16
CA ILE A 28 13.20 17.33 1.20
C ILE A 28 13.01 16.01 1.95
N ARG A 29 13.52 15.91 3.18
CA ARG A 29 13.18 14.81 4.07
C ARG A 29 11.73 14.97 4.49
N VAL A 30 10.84 14.21 3.86
CA VAL A 30 9.44 14.13 4.27
C VAL A 30 9.39 13.36 5.59
N ILE A 31 9.35 14.09 6.71
CA ILE A 31 9.09 13.51 8.02
C ILE A 31 7.58 13.27 8.08
N LYS A 32 7.17 12.00 8.06
CA LYS A 32 5.76 11.63 8.25
C LYS A 32 5.37 12.05 9.67
N THR A 33 4.60 13.13 9.79
CA THR A 33 3.93 13.48 11.04
C THR A 33 2.99 12.34 11.44
N ARG A 34 2.72 12.22 12.75
CA ARG A 34 1.76 11.24 13.31
C ARG A 34 0.54 11.11 12.40
N GLU A 35 0.25 9.89 11.95
CA GLU A 35 -0.84 9.64 11.01
C GLU A 35 -2.15 10.19 11.57
N SER A 36 -2.88 10.89 10.72
CA SER A 36 -4.21 11.38 11.07
C SER A 36 -5.17 10.20 11.25
N ASP A 37 -6.22 10.40 12.06
CA ASP A 37 -7.24 9.36 12.29
C ASP A 37 -7.96 8.93 11.00
N THR A 38 -8.07 9.86 10.04
CA THR A 38 -8.66 9.61 8.72
C THR A 38 -7.76 8.72 7.87
N GLU A 39 -6.46 9.01 7.79
CA GLU A 39 -5.48 8.16 7.09
C GLU A 39 -5.40 6.77 7.71
N ARG A 40 -5.42 6.68 9.04
CA ARG A 40 -5.41 5.41 9.75
C ARG A 40 -6.66 4.58 9.45
N ARG A 41 -7.85 5.20 9.45
CA ARG A 41 -9.10 4.52 9.04
C ARG A 41 -9.06 4.07 7.59
N ALA A 42 -8.54 4.90 6.68
CA ALA A 42 -8.43 4.56 5.26
C ALA A 42 -7.51 3.35 5.03
N ARG A 43 -6.39 3.28 5.74
CA ARG A 43 -5.48 2.12 5.69
C ARG A 43 -6.15 0.85 6.21
N TRP A 44 -6.80 0.90 7.37
CA TRP A 44 -7.52 -0.28 7.90
C TRP A 44 -8.64 -0.74 6.97
N LYS A 45 -9.37 0.21 6.37
CA LYS A 45 -10.39 -0.10 5.36
C LYS A 45 -9.78 -0.81 4.14
N ALA A 46 -8.65 -0.34 3.63
CA ALA A 46 -7.96 -0.96 2.50
C ALA A 46 -7.44 -2.37 2.84
N GLU A 47 -6.97 -2.57 4.08
CA GLU A 47 -6.50 -3.85 4.58
C GLU A 47 -7.64 -4.87 4.74
N ASP A 48 -8.75 -4.48 5.38
CA ASP A 48 -9.95 -5.32 5.50
C ASP A 48 -10.45 -5.75 4.11
N LEU A 49 -10.49 -4.81 3.14
CA LEU A 49 -10.89 -5.10 1.76
C LEU A 49 -9.93 -6.06 1.06
N ARG A 50 -8.62 -5.90 1.26
CA ARG A 50 -7.59 -6.78 0.70
C ARG A 50 -7.75 -8.21 1.21
N HIS A 51 -8.05 -8.39 2.50
CA HIS A 51 -8.27 -9.73 3.05
C HIS A 51 -9.51 -10.40 2.48
N ILE A 52 -10.63 -9.67 2.35
CA ILE A 52 -11.86 -10.19 1.74
C ILE A 52 -11.58 -10.66 0.31
N ARG A 53 -10.96 -9.80 -0.52
CA ARG A 53 -10.63 -10.13 -1.92
C ARG A 53 -9.66 -11.30 -2.04
N ARG A 54 -8.71 -11.43 -1.12
CA ARG A 54 -7.79 -12.57 -1.09
C ARG A 54 -8.54 -13.87 -0.86
N LEU A 55 -9.48 -13.92 0.08
CA LEU A 55 -10.29 -15.12 0.32
C LEU A 55 -11.20 -15.44 -0.88
N GLU A 56 -11.80 -14.43 -1.49
CA GLU A 56 -12.59 -14.62 -2.71
C GLU A 56 -11.74 -15.16 -3.87
N SER A 57 -10.50 -14.67 -4.02
CA SER A 57 -9.58 -15.17 -5.05
C SER A 57 -9.22 -16.64 -4.89
N THR A 58 -9.34 -17.20 -3.69
CA THR A 58 -9.16 -18.64 -3.43
C THR A 58 -10.42 -19.47 -3.71
N GLY A 59 -11.50 -18.85 -4.21
CA GLY A 59 -12.78 -19.52 -4.47
C GLY A 59 -13.70 -19.64 -3.26
N LEU A 60 -13.38 -18.95 -2.15
CA LEU A 60 -14.28 -18.87 -1.01
C LEU A 60 -15.40 -17.87 -1.29
N SER A 61 -16.60 -18.22 -0.86
CA SER A 61 -17.82 -17.43 -0.97
C SER A 61 -18.50 -17.33 0.39
N GLU A 62 -19.45 -16.42 0.54
CA GLU A 62 -20.24 -16.30 1.77
C GLU A 62 -21.02 -17.57 2.13
N ALA A 63 -21.30 -18.42 1.12
CA ALA A 63 -22.03 -19.67 1.29
C ALA A 63 -21.14 -20.81 1.85
N ASN A 64 -19.87 -20.87 1.43
CA ASN A 64 -18.95 -21.95 1.84
C ASN A 64 -18.01 -21.55 2.99
N CYS A 65 -17.89 -20.25 3.29
CA CYS A 65 -16.99 -19.73 4.32
C CYS A 65 -17.71 -18.76 5.26
N SER A 66 -18.02 -19.23 6.47
CA SER A 66 -18.65 -18.41 7.51
C SER A 66 -17.79 -17.21 7.92
N ALA A 67 -16.46 -17.36 7.91
CA ALA A 67 -15.52 -16.28 8.19
C ALA A 67 -15.62 -15.15 7.16
N LEU A 68 -15.68 -15.48 5.86
CA LEU A 68 -15.82 -14.49 4.80
C LEU A 68 -17.13 -13.70 4.93
N ARG A 69 -18.24 -14.39 5.23
CA ARG A 69 -19.53 -13.77 5.50
C ARG A 69 -19.46 -12.78 6.68
N LEU A 70 -18.84 -13.19 7.79
CA LEU A 70 -18.65 -12.33 8.96
C LEU A 70 -17.77 -11.12 8.64
N MET A 71 -16.70 -11.29 7.86
CA MET A 71 -15.81 -10.20 7.45
C MET A 71 -16.54 -9.15 6.61
N LYS A 72 -17.35 -9.58 5.62
CA LYS A 72 -18.15 -8.67 4.80
C LYS A 72 -19.22 -7.95 5.62
N GLN A 73 -19.89 -8.64 6.54
CA GLN A 73 -20.86 -8.03 7.46
C GLN A 73 -20.20 -6.96 8.35
N ASN A 74 -19.03 -7.28 8.91
CA ASN A 74 -18.26 -6.34 9.72
C ASN A 74 -17.75 -5.14 8.92
N TYR A 75 -17.30 -5.36 7.68
CA TYR A 75 -16.89 -4.29 6.77
C TYR A 75 -18.05 -3.32 6.55
N ARG A 76 -19.24 -3.86 6.23
CA ARG A 76 -20.45 -3.06 6.06
C ARG A 76 -20.84 -2.31 7.32
N ARG A 77 -20.74 -2.93 8.49
CA ARG A 77 -21.04 -2.27 9.77
C ARG A 77 -20.06 -1.14 10.09
N LYS A 78 -18.76 -1.33 9.83
CA LYS A 78 -17.70 -0.35 10.14
C LYS A 78 -17.68 0.83 9.16
N TYR A 79 -17.88 0.56 7.87
CA TYR A 79 -17.62 1.53 6.80
C TYR A 79 -18.88 1.94 6.02
N GLY A 80 -20.02 1.28 6.24
CA GLY A 80 -21.27 1.58 5.53
C GLY A 80 -21.34 1.05 4.09
N GLU A 81 -20.30 0.36 3.62
CA GLU A 81 -20.15 -0.05 2.22
C GLU A 81 -20.31 -1.57 2.02
N ARG A 82 -20.71 -1.96 0.81
CA ARG A 82 -20.75 -3.36 0.37
C ARG A 82 -19.44 -3.74 -0.32
N VAL A 83 -19.02 -5.00 -0.14
CA VAL A 83 -17.79 -5.58 -0.74
C VAL A 83 -18.16 -6.67 -1.73
#